data_AF-A0A924CMQ7-F1
#
_entry.id   AF-A0A924CMQ7-F1
#
_cell.length_a   1.000
_cell.length_b   1.000
_cell.length_c   1.000
_cell.angle_alpha   90.00
_cell.angle_beta   90.00
_cell.angle_gamma   90.00
#
_symmetry.space_group_name_H-M   'P 1'
#
loop_
_entity.id
_entity.type
_entity.pdbx_description
1 polymer ?
#
loop_
_entity_poly.entity_id
_entity_poly.type
_entity_poly.pdbx_seq_one_letter_code
_entity_poly.pdbx_strand_id
1 'polypeptide(L)' 'MPKKLRELKAMLLKVGFTYESAKGSHTKWSHPLILGKLTISGKDGADAKSYQEKDVAEVLQRLQKN' A
#
# COMPACT_ATOMS: atom_id res chain seq x y z
N MET A 1 -5.61 -16.46 6.62
CA MET A 1 -4.17 -16.14 6.73
C MET A 1 -3.98 -14.68 6.37
N PRO A 2 -3.08 -13.95 7.04
CA PRO A 2 -2.76 -12.58 6.65
C PRO A 2 -2.25 -12.54 5.21
N LYS A 3 -2.55 -11.46 4.48
CA LYS A 3 -2.00 -11.25 3.14
C LYS A 3 -0.49 -11.06 3.23
N LYS A 4 0.24 -11.41 2.17
CA LYS A 4 1.65 -11.03 2.04
C LYS A 4 1.77 -9.57 1.63
N LEU A 5 2.87 -8.92 2.03
CA LEU A 5 3.13 -7.53 1.64
C LEU A 5 3.20 -7.34 0.11
N ARG A 6 3.70 -8.32 -0.64
CA ARG A 6 3.64 -8.28 -2.12
C ARG A 6 2.23 -8.20 -2.66
N GLU A 7 1.25 -8.82 -2.02
CA GLU A 7 -0.14 -8.81 -2.46
C GLU A 7 -0.75 -7.42 -2.24
N LEU A 8 -0.45 -6.80 -1.09
CA LEU A 8 -0.85 -5.40 -0.83
C LEU A 8 -0.28 -4.44 -1.86
N LYS A 9 1.03 -4.56 -2.14
CA LYS A 9 1.72 -3.72 -3.14
C LYS A 9 1.15 -3.95 -4.55
N ALA A 10 0.88 -5.20 -4.92
CA ALA A 10 0.28 -5.53 -6.20
C ALA A 10 -1.13 -4.93 -6.37
N MET A 11 -1.95 -4.93 -5.32
CA MET A 11 -3.27 -4.27 -5.36
C MET A 11 -3.15 -2.76 -5.58
N LEU A 12 -2.20 -2.10 -4.92
CA LEU A 12 -1.95 -0.67 -5.10
C LEU A 12 -1.47 -0.36 -6.53
N LEU A 13 -0.52 -1.13 -7.05
CA LEU A 13 -0.04 -0.97 -8.43
C LEU A 13 -1.16 -1.16 -9.46
N LYS A 14 -2.03 -2.15 -9.25
CA LYS A 14 -3.15 -2.46 -10.15
C LYS A 14 -4.11 -1.28 -10.33
N VAL A 15 -4.27 -0.44 -9.31
CA VAL A 15 -5.15 0.74 -9.37
C VAL A 15 -4.39 2.04 -9.62
N GLY A 16 -3.14 1.96 -10.07
CA GLY A 16 -2.37 3.11 -10.54
C GLY A 16 -1.57 3.86 -9.48
N PHE A 17 -1.40 3.31 -8.27
CA PHE A 17 -0.44 3.91 -7.34
C PHE A 17 0.99 3.71 -7.84
N THR A 18 1.83 4.71 -7.59
CA THR A 18 3.27 4.64 -7.75
C THR A 18 3.94 4.63 -6.39
N TYR A 19 5.20 4.17 -6.31
CA TYR A 19 5.94 4.19 -5.06
C TYR A 19 7.39 4.61 -5.22
N GLU A 20 7.93 5.14 -4.12
CA GLU A 20 9.33 5.49 -3.92
C GLU A 20 9.90 4.62 -2.81
N SER A 21 11.14 4.15 -3.00
CA SER A 21 11.90 3.51 -1.92
C SER A 21 12.22 4.53 -0.83
N ALA A 22 12.05 4.12 0.43
CA ALA A 22 12.45 4.89 1.60
C ALA A 22 13.50 4.09 2.41
N LYS A 23 13.90 4.59 3.58
CA LYS A 23 14.93 3.97 4.40
C LYS A 23 14.58 2.50 4.75
N GLY A 24 15.51 1.59 4.46
CA GLY A 24 15.34 0.16 4.75
C GLY A 24 14.27 -0.48 3.87
N SER A 25 13.38 -1.26 4.48
CA SER A 25 12.28 -1.95 3.76
C SER A 25 11.00 -1.11 3.65
N HIS A 26 11.10 0.22 3.77
CA HIS A 26 9.93 1.10 3.68
C HIS A 26 9.72 1.54 2.23
N THR A 27 8.46 1.64 1.83
CA THR A 27 8.03 2.19 0.54
C THR A 27 6.95 3.24 0.79
N LYS A 28 7.05 4.38 0.10
CA LYS A 28 6.05 5.46 0.14
C LYS A 28 5.24 5.42 -1.14
N TRP A 29 3.93 5.33 -1.02
CA TRP A 29 2.97 5.15 -2.11
C TRP A 29 2.14 6.41 -2.30
N SER A 30 1.91 6.80 -3.55
CA SER A 30 1.13 7.97 -3.94
C SER A 30 0.24 7.68 -5.13
N HIS A 31 -0.88 8.39 -5.22
CA HIS A 31 -1.81 8.33 -6.35
C HIS A 31 -2.30 9.75 -6.69
N PRO A 32 -2.40 10.16 -7.96
CA PRO A 32 -2.79 11.53 -8.34
C PRO A 32 -4.14 11.98 -7.78
N LEU A 33 -5.09 11.05 -7.63
CA LEU A 33 -6.45 11.32 -7.13
C LEU A 33 -6.58 11.26 -5.60
N ILE A 34 -5.51 10.95 -4.86
CA ILE A 34 -5.56 10.80 -3.40
C ILE A 34 -4.58 11.77 -2.76
N LEU A 35 -5.10 12.64 -1.89
CA LEU A 35 -4.26 13.52 -1.08
C LEU A 35 -3.55 12.71 0.01
N GLY A 36 -2.22 12.83 0.04
CA GLY A 36 -1.34 12.18 1.02
C GLY A 36 -0.51 11.03 0.46
N LYS A 37 0.31 10.42 1.32
CA LYS A 37 1.14 9.26 0.99
C LYS A 37 0.86 8.10 1.95
N LEU A 38 0.79 6.88 1.44
CA LEU A 38 0.69 5.65 2.22
C LEU A 38 2.10 5.06 2.42
N THR A 39 2.45 4.63 3.64
CA THR A 39 3.75 4.00 3.89
C THR A 39 3.57 2.52 4.20
N ILE A 40 4.23 1.65 3.43
CA ILE A 40 4.28 0.21 3.69
C ILE A 40 5.69 -0.16 4.11
N SER A 41 5.83 -0.71 5.31
CA SER A 41 7.07 -1.24 5.85
C SER A 41 7.14 -2.77 5.71
N GLY A 42 8.28 -3.28 5.27
CA GLY A 42 8.60 -4.70 5.26
C GLY A 42 8.94 -5.25 3.88
N LYS A 43 9.54 -6.45 3.87
CA LYS A 43 9.92 -7.19 2.67
C LYS A 43 8.71 -7.93 2.09
N ASP A 44 8.71 -8.12 0.78
CA ASP A 44 7.59 -8.68 0.01
C ASP A 44 7.09 -10.06 0.47
N GLY A 45 7.99 -10.89 1.01
CA GLY A 45 7.66 -12.22 1.54
C GLY A 45 7.05 -12.23 2.94
N ALA A 46 7.07 -11.10 3.66
CA ALA A 46 6.53 -11.02 5.01
C ALA A 46 4.99 -10.96 5.00
N ASP A 47 4.39 -11.48 6.06
CA ASP A 47 2.97 -11.28 6.33
C ASP A 47 2.70 -9.80 6.66
N ALA A 48 1.61 -9.30 6.11
CA ALA A 48 1.12 -7.97 6.41
C ALA A 48 0.62 -7.91 7.84
N LYS A 49 0.93 -6.81 8.52
CA LYS A 49 0.31 -6.48 9.79
C LYS A 49 -1.11 -5.99 9.54
N SER A 50 -2.01 -6.22 10.49
CA SER A 50 -3.43 -5.87 10.35
C SER A 50 -3.67 -4.40 10.00
N TYR A 51 -2.84 -3.48 10.52
CA TYR A 51 -2.96 -2.06 10.15
C TYR A 51 -2.59 -1.80 8.68
N GLN A 52 -1.64 -2.55 8.11
CA GLN A 52 -1.24 -2.38 6.71
C GLN A 52 -2.36 -2.83 5.78
N GLU A 53 -3.04 -3.93 6.11
CA GLU A 53 -4.24 -4.34 5.37
C GLU A 53 -5.35 -3.30 5.48
N LYS A 54 -5.57 -2.75 6.67
CA LYS A 54 -6.59 -1.72 6.92
C LYS A 54 -6.30 -0.43 6.14
N ASP A 55 -5.08 0.07 6.20
CA ASP A 55 -4.67 1.31 5.54
C ASP A 55 -4.78 1.19 4.01
N VAL A 56 -4.41 0.04 3.46
CA VAL A 56 -4.57 -0.26 2.03
C VAL A 56 -6.05 -0.34 1.66
N ALA A 57 -6.87 -1.05 2.44
CA ALA A 57 -8.31 -1.14 2.17
C ALA A 57 -8.97 0.25 2.19
N GLU A 58 -8.62 1.09 3.16
CA GLU A 58 -9.16 2.44 3.28
C GLU A 58 -8.76 3.33 2.10
N VAL A 59 -7.50 3.30 1.66
CA VAL A 59 -7.08 4.12 0.52
C VAL A 59 -7.73 3.67 -0.79
N LEU A 60 -7.93 2.36 -0.97
CA LEU A 60 -8.62 1.81 -2.13
C LEU A 60 -10.11 2.18 -2.14
N GLN A 61 -10.77 2.18 -0.98
CA GLN A 61 -12.15 2.64 -0.86
C GLN A 61 -12.29 4.14 -1.15
N ARG A 62 -11.34 4.96 -0.70
CA ARG A 62 -11.32 6.40 -1.04
C ARG A 62 -11.18 6.61 -2.54
N LEU A 63 -10.34 5.81 -3.21
CA LEU A 63 -10.16 5.89 -4.66
C LEU A 63 -11.42 5.52 -5.45
N GLN A 64 -12.23 4.59 -4.96
CA GLN A 64 -13.50 4.21 -5.60
C GLN A 64 -14.61 5.26 -5.44
N LYS A 65 -14.49 6.17 -4.47
CA LYS A 65 -15.49 7.20 -4.18
C LYS A 65 -15.21 8.55 -4.85
N ASN A 66 -14.04 8.70 -5.46
CA ASN A 66 -13.64 9.85 -6.28
C ASN A 66 -13.89 9.57 -7.76
#